data_AF-T1ASQ9-F1
#
_entry.id   AF-T1ASQ9-F1
#
_cell.length_a   1.000
_cell.length_b   1.000
_cell.length_c   1.000
_cell.angle_alpha   90.00
_cell.angle_beta   90.00
_cell.angle_gamma   90.00
#
_symmetry.space_group_name_H-M   'P 1'
#
loop_
_entity.id
_entity.type
_entity.pdbx_description
1 polymer ?
#
loop_
_entity_poly.entity_id
_entity_poly.type
_entity_poly.pdbx_seq_one_letter_code
_entity_poly.pdbx_strand_id
1 'polypeptide(L)'
;KWTAKVTDVRNWFLFAASERWRADDIEYEHYSDSGGKSGGQKEKLAYTVLAASLAYQFGLKWGEVKSRSFRFVVIDEAFGRGSDESAQYGLKLFKQLNLQLLIVTPLQKIHTIEPFIAHVGFVHNEGGQASKLRNLTIEEYRTHRPQTLPA
;
A
#
# COMPACT_ATOMS: atom_id res chain seq x y z
N LYS A 1 25.29 12.01 -18.34
CA LYS A 1 24.76 10.98 -17.41
C LYS A 1 25.58 10.82 -16.13
N TRP A 2 26.92 10.76 -16.20
CA TRP A 2 27.77 10.62 -15.00
C TRP A 2 27.76 11.84 -14.07
N THR A 3 27.92 13.05 -14.62
CA THR A 3 27.93 14.30 -13.83
C THR A 3 26.68 14.41 -12.95
N ALA A 4 25.48 14.28 -13.54
CA ALA A 4 24.23 14.32 -12.79
C ALA A 4 24.12 13.24 -11.68
N LYS A 5 24.72 12.05 -11.88
CA LYS A 5 24.72 10.99 -10.87
C LYS A 5 25.62 11.36 -9.69
N VAL A 6 26.80 11.91 -9.92
CA VAL A 6 27.78 12.21 -8.86
C VAL A 6 27.54 13.56 -8.18
N THR A 7 26.95 14.54 -8.87
CA THR A 7 26.66 15.87 -8.30
C THR A 7 25.34 15.91 -7.51
N ASP A 8 24.45 14.94 -7.70
CA ASP A 8 23.24 14.84 -6.89
C ASP A 8 23.58 14.20 -5.54
N VAL A 9 23.65 15.03 -4.50
CA VAL A 9 23.98 14.64 -3.11
C VAL A 9 23.08 13.52 -2.59
N ARG A 10 21.84 13.39 -3.10
CA ARG A 10 20.90 12.34 -2.69
C ARG A 10 21.41 10.93 -3.00
N ASN A 11 22.24 10.77 -4.03
CA ASN A 11 22.81 9.48 -4.42
C ASN A 11 23.91 9.00 -3.48
N TRP A 12 24.34 9.83 -2.53
CA TRP A 12 25.40 9.51 -1.56
C TRP A 12 24.85 9.11 -0.19
N PHE A 13 23.54 9.13 0.00
CA PHE A 13 22.91 8.67 1.22
C PHE A 13 22.49 7.21 1.08
N LEU A 14 22.90 6.40 2.05
CA LEU A 14 22.42 5.04 2.25
C LEU A 14 21.40 5.07 3.39
N PHE A 15 20.20 4.59 3.10
CA PHE A 15 19.15 4.45 4.11
C PHE A 15 19.04 2.98 4.51
N ALA A 16 19.00 2.74 5.81
CA ALA A 16 18.68 1.44 6.39
C ALA A 16 17.49 1.60 7.33
N ALA A 17 16.64 0.57 7.40
CA ALA A 17 15.56 0.51 8.37
C ALA A 17 15.77 -0.69 9.29
N SER A 18 15.55 -0.51 10.60
CA SER A 18 15.61 -1.57 11.60
C SER A 18 14.21 -1.74 12.17
N GLU A 19 13.62 -2.92 11.99
CA GLU A 19 12.40 -3.33 12.68
C GLU A 19 12.78 -3.95 14.02
N ARG A 20 12.17 -3.47 15.10
CA ARG A 20 12.49 -3.87 16.48
C ARG A 20 11.22 -4.22 17.22
N TRP A 21 11.31 -5.18 18.13
CA TRP A 21 10.21 -5.53 19.02
C TRP A 21 9.97 -4.41 20.02
N ARG A 22 8.70 -4.00 20.21
CA ARG A 22 8.38 -2.93 21.18
C ARG A 22 8.66 -3.31 22.64
N ALA A 23 8.67 -4.61 22.95
CA ALA A 23 8.75 -5.09 24.34
C ALA A 23 10.17 -4.95 24.91
N ASP A 24 11.19 -5.19 24.09
CA ASP A 24 12.59 -5.34 24.51
C ASP A 24 13.58 -4.59 23.59
N ASP A 25 13.09 -3.88 22.57
CA ASP A 25 13.87 -3.17 21.55
C ASP A 25 14.88 -4.06 20.79
N ILE A 26 14.69 -5.37 20.85
CA ILE A 26 15.53 -6.33 20.14
C ILE A 26 15.25 -6.19 18.64
N GLU A 27 16.33 -6.09 17.87
CA GLU A 27 16.25 -6.03 16.41
C GLU A 27 15.68 -7.34 15.88
N TYR A 28 14.51 -7.23 15.23
CA TYR A 28 13.82 -8.33 14.59
C TYR A 28 14.32 -8.48 13.15
N GLU A 29 14.42 -7.38 12.41
CA GLU A 29 14.79 -7.38 10.99
C GLU A 29 15.56 -6.11 10.62
N HIS A 30 16.71 -6.27 9.94
CA HIS A 30 17.55 -5.15 9.50
C HIS A 30 17.56 -5.03 7.98
N TYR A 31 17.04 -3.94 7.43
CA TYR A 31 16.92 -3.70 5.98
C TYR A 31 18.06 -2.80 5.49
N SER A 32 19.19 -3.42 5.12
CA SER A 32 20.36 -2.78 4.52
C SER A 32 20.37 -2.97 3.00
N ASP A 33 19.85 -1.98 2.28
CA ASP A 33 19.78 -1.93 0.80
C ASP A 33 18.92 -3.03 0.12
N SER A 34 18.38 -2.67 -1.03
CA SER A 34 17.54 -3.45 -1.94
C SER A 34 18.23 -4.69 -2.55
N GLY A 35 19.50 -4.97 -2.21
CA GLY A 35 20.34 -5.99 -2.86
C GLY A 35 20.18 -7.43 -2.36
N GLY A 36 19.80 -7.68 -1.11
CA GLY A 36 20.00 -9.00 -0.47
C GLY A 36 18.79 -9.74 0.11
N LYS A 37 17.57 -9.19 0.03
CA LYS A 37 16.38 -9.72 0.75
C LYS A 37 15.34 -10.43 -0.13
N SER A 38 14.46 -11.23 0.49
CA SER A 38 13.32 -11.87 -0.20
C SER A 38 12.35 -10.83 -0.78
N GLY A 39 11.61 -11.18 -1.84
CA GLY A 39 10.70 -10.24 -2.52
C GLY A 39 9.70 -9.57 -1.57
N GLY A 40 9.09 -10.33 -0.66
CA GLY A 40 8.14 -9.80 0.32
C GLY A 40 8.76 -8.85 1.34
N GLN A 41 10.03 -9.06 1.74
CA GLN A 41 10.73 -8.15 2.65
C GLN A 41 11.01 -6.79 2.00
N LYS A 42 11.34 -6.76 0.71
CA LYS A 42 11.54 -5.50 -0.04
C LYS A 42 10.23 -4.71 -0.15
N GLU A 43 9.11 -5.40 -0.33
CA GLU A 43 7.79 -4.77 -0.41
C GLU A 43 7.35 -4.19 0.92
N LYS A 44 7.51 -4.93 2.02
CA LYS A 44 7.19 -4.42 3.37
C LYS A 44 7.96 -3.13 3.66
N LEU A 45 9.26 -3.11 3.36
CA LEU A 45 10.08 -1.90 3.49
C LEU A 45 9.58 -0.76 2.60
N ALA A 46 9.26 -1.03 1.34
CA ALA A 46 8.76 -0.01 0.41
C ALA A 46 7.45 0.64 0.93
N TYR A 47 6.52 -0.17 1.44
CA TYR A 47 5.28 0.37 2.04
C TYR A 47 5.56 1.20 3.29
N THR A 48 6.47 0.76 4.16
CA THR A 48 6.87 1.53 5.35
C THR A 48 7.50 2.87 4.97
N VAL A 49 8.40 2.88 3.97
CA VAL A 49 9.03 4.11 3.48
C VAL A 49 7.98 5.04 2.87
N LEU A 50 7.09 4.53 2.03
CA LEU A 50 6.00 5.31 1.43
C LEU A 50 5.09 5.91 2.50
N ALA A 51 4.75 5.12 3.51
CA ALA A 51 3.93 5.57 4.61
C ALA A 51 4.59 6.61 5.51
N ALA A 52 5.86 6.43 5.85
CA ALA A 52 6.65 7.44 6.57
C ALA A 52 6.72 8.74 5.76
N SER A 53 6.89 8.63 4.44
CA SER A 53 6.93 9.77 3.52
C SER A 53 5.58 10.51 3.50
N LEU A 54 4.47 9.78 3.43
CA LEU A 54 3.11 10.35 3.50
C LEU A 54 2.84 10.95 4.88
N ALA A 55 3.26 10.29 5.95
CA ALA A 55 3.11 10.79 7.31
C ALA A 55 3.85 12.11 7.52
N TYR A 56 5.06 12.20 6.98
CA TYR A 56 5.85 13.42 6.95
C TYR A 56 5.17 14.51 6.11
N GLN A 57 4.75 14.19 4.87
CA GLN A 57 4.14 15.15 3.95
C GLN A 57 2.82 15.74 4.49
N PHE A 58 1.99 14.92 5.12
CA PHE A 58 0.72 15.35 5.72
C PHE A 58 0.86 15.95 7.13
N GLY A 59 2.08 16.03 7.67
CA GLY A 59 2.35 16.54 9.01
C GLY A 59 1.56 15.77 10.08
N LEU A 60 1.47 14.44 9.95
CA LEU A 60 0.66 13.60 10.82
C LEU A 60 1.18 13.64 12.26
N LYS A 61 0.63 14.52 13.08
CA LYS A 61 0.83 14.49 14.54
C LYS A 61 -0.01 13.38 15.13
N TRP A 62 0.66 12.37 15.71
CA TRP A 62 0.00 11.33 16.49
C TRP A 62 -0.79 11.99 17.63
N GLY A 63 -2.11 11.76 17.68
CA GLY A 63 -2.99 12.28 18.73
C GLY A 63 -3.87 13.48 18.37
N GLU A 64 -3.74 14.09 17.18
CA GLU A 64 -4.69 15.12 16.74
C GLU A 64 -5.95 14.49 16.13
N VAL A 65 -7.04 14.49 16.91
CA VAL A 65 -8.34 13.86 16.57
C VAL A 65 -9.05 14.55 15.39
N LYS A 66 -8.70 15.81 15.08
CA LYS A 66 -9.31 16.57 13.98
C LYS A 66 -8.31 17.50 13.29
N SER A 67 -7.39 16.90 12.54
CA SER A 67 -6.74 17.65 11.47
C SER A 67 -7.78 17.91 10.37
N ARG A 68 -8.06 19.18 10.02
CA ARG A 68 -8.87 19.57 8.84
C ARG A 68 -8.17 19.24 7.50
N SER A 69 -7.35 18.19 7.47
CA SER A 69 -6.56 17.78 6.32
C SER A 69 -7.26 16.66 5.56
N PHE A 70 -7.42 16.84 4.26
CA PHE A 70 -7.79 15.77 3.35
C PHE A 70 -6.54 14.96 2.99
N ARG A 71 -6.52 13.67 3.34
CA ARG A 71 -5.36 12.78 3.19
C ARG A 71 -5.74 11.65 2.24
N PHE A 72 -5.62 11.91 0.94
CA PHE A 72 -6.05 10.98 -0.09
C PHE A 72 -4.86 10.44 -0.87
N VAL A 73 -4.85 9.13 -1.07
CA VAL A 73 -3.77 8.42 -1.76
C VAL A 73 -4.37 7.50 -2.81
N VAL A 74 -3.89 7.63 -4.04
CA VAL A 74 -4.21 6.73 -5.14
C VAL A 74 -3.04 5.78 -5.33
N ILE A 75 -3.30 4.48 -5.38
CA ILE A 75 -2.29 3.46 -5.64
C ILE A 75 -2.73 2.69 -6.88
N ASP A 76 -2.01 2.89 -7.98
CA ASP A 76 -2.19 2.12 -9.19
C ASP A 76 -1.40 0.81 -9.13
N GLU A 77 -1.93 -0.24 -9.76
CA GLU A 77 -1.43 -1.62 -9.71
C GLU A 77 -1.06 -2.12 -8.30
N ALA A 78 -1.80 -1.65 -7.28
CA ALA A 78 -1.49 -1.96 -5.91
C ALA A 78 -1.55 -3.47 -5.67
N PHE A 79 -0.58 -4.00 -4.93
CA PHE A 79 -0.56 -5.41 -4.49
C PHE A 79 -0.55 -6.44 -5.63
N GLY A 80 -0.33 -6.02 -6.89
CA GLY A 80 -0.35 -6.91 -8.06
C GLY A 80 0.82 -7.90 -8.10
N ARG A 81 1.99 -7.52 -7.55
CA ARG A 81 3.20 -8.37 -7.51
C ARG A 81 3.57 -8.87 -6.11
N GLY A 82 2.87 -8.39 -5.09
CA GLY A 82 3.23 -8.65 -3.71
C GLY A 82 2.47 -9.78 -3.05
N SER A 83 3.07 -10.31 -1.99
CA SER A 83 2.41 -11.31 -1.16
C SER A 83 1.18 -10.74 -0.48
N ASP A 84 0.21 -11.59 -0.18
CA ASP A 84 -1.02 -11.17 0.51
C ASP A 84 -0.69 -10.59 1.90
N GLU A 85 0.35 -11.10 2.56
CA GLU A 85 0.86 -10.58 3.84
C GLU A 85 1.43 -9.16 3.72
N SER A 86 2.24 -8.89 2.70
CA SER A 86 2.79 -7.54 2.44
C SER A 86 1.67 -6.54 2.16
N ALA A 87 0.65 -6.96 1.39
CA ALA A 87 -0.50 -6.14 1.09
C ALA A 87 -1.33 -5.81 2.33
N GLN A 88 -1.64 -6.81 3.16
CA GLN A 88 -2.32 -6.61 4.43
C GLN A 88 -1.54 -5.70 5.37
N TYR A 89 -0.21 -5.84 5.42
CA TYR A 89 0.65 -4.96 6.20
C TYR A 89 0.52 -3.51 5.75
N GLY A 90 0.67 -3.24 4.45
CA GLY A 90 0.54 -1.89 3.89
C GLY A 90 -0.83 -1.26 4.19
N LEU A 91 -1.91 -2.01 4.00
CA LEU A 91 -3.29 -1.56 4.26
C LEU A 91 -3.55 -1.27 5.74
N LYS A 92 -3.07 -2.12 6.65
CA LYS A 92 -3.15 -1.88 8.10
C LYS A 92 -2.45 -0.58 8.47
N LEU A 93 -1.29 -0.34 7.90
CA LEU A 93 -0.49 0.82 8.19
C LEU A 93 -1.13 2.10 7.60
N PHE A 94 -1.71 2.07 6.40
CA PHE A 94 -2.47 3.22 5.87
C PHE A 94 -3.71 3.54 6.71
N LYS A 95 -4.39 2.52 7.23
CA LYS A 95 -5.51 2.68 8.18
C LYS A 95 -5.05 3.36 9.46
N GLN A 96 -3.89 2.98 10.01
CA GLN A 96 -3.31 3.61 11.21
C GLN A 96 -2.95 5.09 10.97
N LEU A 97 -2.51 5.44 9.75
CA LEU A 97 -2.21 6.82 9.36
C LEU A 97 -3.45 7.65 9.01
N ASN A 98 -4.65 7.06 9.09
CA ASN A 98 -5.92 7.68 8.73
C ASN A 98 -5.90 8.30 7.32
N LEU A 99 -5.42 7.51 6.35
CA LEU A 99 -5.39 7.86 4.94
C LEU A 99 -6.64 7.31 4.24
N GLN A 100 -7.27 8.13 3.39
CA GLN A 100 -8.30 7.69 2.46
C GLN A 100 -7.63 7.13 1.21
N LEU A 101 -7.96 5.89 0.86
CA LEU A 101 -7.30 5.17 -0.24
C LEU A 101 -8.25 5.00 -1.44
N LEU A 102 -7.71 5.16 -2.64
CA LEU A 102 -8.25 4.64 -3.89
C LEU A 102 -7.24 3.66 -4.48
N ILE A 103 -7.61 2.40 -4.57
CA ILE A 103 -6.72 1.33 -5.03
C ILE A 103 -7.23 0.84 -6.38
N VAL A 104 -6.33 0.83 -7.38
CA VAL A 104 -6.55 0.17 -8.66
C VAL A 104 -5.72 -1.11 -8.64
N THR A 105 -6.39 -2.25 -8.76
CA THR A 105 -5.74 -3.56 -8.66
C THR A 105 -6.46 -4.59 -9.54
N PRO A 106 -5.76 -5.65 -10.01
CA PRO A 106 -6.41 -6.76 -10.68
C PRO A 106 -7.47 -7.46 -9.81
N LEU A 107 -8.48 -8.05 -10.47
CA LEU A 107 -9.62 -8.70 -9.82
C LEU A 107 -9.22 -9.78 -8.80
N GLN A 108 -8.10 -10.46 -9.04
CA GLN A 108 -7.62 -11.59 -8.24
C GLN A 108 -7.19 -11.21 -6.81
N LYS A 109 -6.93 -9.92 -6.54
CA LYS A 109 -6.45 -9.44 -5.23
C LYS A 109 -7.55 -8.86 -4.34
N ILE A 110 -8.81 -8.95 -4.77
CA ILE A 110 -9.92 -8.35 -4.02
C ILE A 110 -10.03 -8.95 -2.61
N HIS A 111 -9.84 -10.26 -2.43
CA HIS A 111 -9.96 -10.92 -1.12
C HIS A 111 -8.99 -10.35 -0.08
N THR A 112 -7.77 -9.98 -0.50
CA THR A 112 -6.74 -9.43 0.40
C THR A 112 -7.10 -8.03 0.88
N ILE A 113 -7.71 -7.23 0.00
CA ILE A 113 -8.01 -5.81 0.28
C ILE A 113 -9.44 -5.61 0.81
N GLU A 114 -10.34 -6.57 0.60
CA GLU A 114 -11.75 -6.57 1.02
C GLU A 114 -11.96 -6.08 2.47
N PRO A 115 -11.14 -6.47 3.47
CA PRO A 115 -11.34 -6.03 4.85
C PRO A 115 -11.04 -4.55 5.11
N PHE A 116 -10.43 -3.85 4.15
CA PHE A 116 -9.90 -2.50 4.31
C PHE A 116 -10.64 -1.45 3.46
N ILE A 117 -11.59 -1.87 2.62
CA ILE A 117 -12.29 -1.00 1.68
C ILE A 117 -13.80 -0.94 1.99
N ALA A 118 -14.43 0.18 1.67
CA ALA A 118 -15.87 0.39 1.84
C ALA A 118 -16.66 0.13 0.53
N HIS A 119 -16.01 0.29 -0.62
CA HIS A 119 -16.62 0.18 -1.94
C HIS A 119 -15.68 -0.55 -2.90
N VAL A 120 -16.27 -1.26 -3.87
CA VAL A 120 -15.56 -1.93 -4.96
C VAL A 120 -16.16 -1.45 -6.28
N GLY A 121 -15.30 -0.93 -7.16
CA GLY A 121 -15.66 -0.55 -8.53
C GLY A 121 -15.14 -1.58 -9.53
N PHE A 122 -16.05 -2.29 -10.21
CA PHE A 122 -15.69 -3.16 -11.33
C PHE A 122 -15.69 -2.37 -12.62
N VAL A 123 -14.53 -2.24 -13.25
CA VAL A 123 -14.38 -1.67 -14.59
C VAL A 123 -14.45 -2.79 -15.60
N HIS A 124 -15.38 -2.69 -16.55
CA HIS A 124 -15.53 -3.61 -17.66
C HIS A 124 -15.50 -2.83 -18.97
N ASN A 125 -14.85 -3.37 -20.00
CA ASN A 125 -14.81 -2.77 -21.32
C ASN A 125 -15.29 -3.78 -22.36
N GLU A 126 -16.55 -3.63 -22.81
CA GLU A 126 -17.14 -4.50 -23.84
C GLU A 126 -16.50 -4.18 -25.19
N GLY A 127 -15.74 -5.13 -25.74
CA GLY A 127 -15.15 -5.00 -27.08
C GLY A 127 -14.09 -3.89 -27.23
N GLY A 128 -13.60 -3.31 -26.12
CA GLY A 128 -12.61 -2.23 -26.16
C GLY A 128 -13.18 -0.84 -26.46
N GLN A 129 -14.50 -0.73 -26.68
CA GLN A 129 -15.13 0.49 -27.24
C GLN A 129 -15.72 1.41 -26.16
N ALA A 130 -16.07 0.88 -24.99
CA ALA A 130 -16.70 1.65 -23.93
C ALA A 130 -16.36 1.07 -22.54
N SER A 131 -15.71 1.87 -21.70
CA SER A 131 -15.49 1.52 -20.30
C SER A 131 -16.76 1.77 -19.49
N LYS A 132 -17.27 0.72 -18.85
CA LYS A 132 -18.40 0.73 -17.92
C LYS A 132 -17.88 0.50 -16.50
N LEU A 133 -18.42 1.24 -15.54
CA LEU A 133 -18.10 1.09 -14.12
C LEU A 133 -19.35 0.64 -13.36
N ARG A 134 -19.22 -0.46 -12.62
CA ARG A 134 -20.22 -0.88 -11.63
C ARG A 134 -19.64 -0.68 -10.24
N ASN A 135 -20.22 0.21 -9.46
CA ASN A 135 -19.83 0.45 -8.06
C ASN A 135 -20.76 -0.33 -7.13
N LEU A 136 -20.19 -0.99 -6.12
CA LEU A 136 -20.90 -1.75 -5.10
C LEU A 136 -20.34 -1.38 -3.72
N THR A 137 -21.19 -1.35 -2.70
CA THR A 137 -20.69 -1.35 -1.32
C THR A 137 -20.03 -2.68 -1.01
N ILE A 138 -19.18 -2.71 0.01
CA ILE A 138 -18.57 -3.96 0.46
C ILE A 138 -19.61 -4.96 0.99
N GLU A 139 -20.74 -4.47 1.54
CA GLU A 139 -21.84 -5.35 1.94
C GLU A 139 -22.51 -5.99 0.72
N GLU A 140 -22.82 -5.19 -0.30
CA GLU A 140 -23.40 -5.69 -1.56
C GLU A 140 -22.48 -6.70 -2.23
N TYR A 141 -21.17 -6.42 -2.27
CA TYR A 141 -20.16 -7.35 -2.79
C TYR A 141 -20.17 -8.69 -2.04
N ARG A 142 -20.23 -8.66 -0.70
CA ARG A 142 -20.28 -9.88 0.13
C ARG A 142 -21.55 -10.69 -0.10
N THR A 143 -22.70 -10.03 -0.27
CA THR A 143 -23.99 -10.71 -0.53
C THR A 143 -24.06 -11.32 -1.91
N HIS A 144 -23.50 -10.66 -2.93
CA HIS A 144 -23.52 -11.11 -4.32
C HIS A 144 -22.35 -12.03 -4.68
N ARG A 145 -21.47 -12.37 -3.72
CA ARG A 145 -20.33 -13.24 -3.97
C ARG A 145 -20.85 -14.63 -4.36
N PRO A 146 -20.64 -15.09 -5.61
CA PRO A 146 -20.92 -16.47 -5.95
C PRO A 146 -20.01 -17.35 -5.09
N GLN A 147 -20.50 -18.51 -4.62
CA GLN A 147 -19.71 -19.46 -3.83
C GLN A 147 -18.48 -20.04 -4.57
N THR A 148 -18.18 -19.60 -5.79
CA THR A 148 -17.13 -20.14 -6.64
C THR A 148 -16.44 -19.04 -7.46
N LEU A 149 -15.29 -18.58 -6.98
CA LEU A 149 -14.22 -18.07 -7.85
C LEU A 149 -13.11 -19.13 -7.76
N PRO A 150 -12.74 -19.82 -8.85
CA PRO A 150 -11.67 -20.80 -8.80
C PRO A 150 -10.34 -20.11 -8.51
N ALA A 151 -9.50 -20.83 -7.77
CA ALA A 151 -8.15 -20.44 -7.35
C ALA A 151 -7.21 -20.16 -8.53
#